data_AF-A0A0V1F112-F1
#
_entry.id   AF-A0A0V1F112-F1
#
_cell.length_a   1.000
_cell.length_b   1.000
_cell.length_c   1.000
_cell.angle_alpha   90.00
_cell.angle_beta   90.00
_cell.angle_gamma   90.00
#
_symmetry.space_group_name_H-M   'P 1'
#
loop_
_entity.id
_entity.type
_entity.pdbx_description
1 polymer ?
#
loop_
_entity_poly.entity_id
_entity_poly.type
_entity_poly.pdbx_seq_one_letter_code
_entity_poly.pdbx_strand_id
1 'polypeptide(L)'
;LILQVNTYCFTLKMVQSRAENSDKSVKMVNTCVLENFGSKVMFVPMNDQIQELHTIIRDKCTSQGDFVFYSDRLIRLVLEESLNLLPYSPWTVVSPTGFSYDGLRFSSGNCSVSIIRSGEVMEKGLRECCRSMRIGKILIQKDADSGEVKVVYSKLVQDIQRRHVLLLYPIMNTGKTVHKAMQVLIGNKVKPSNVILVNLFCTPSSLHYLSDVMPEISIVTSECSLDPPNYFCTKYFGQRSGEDPKGRPTMRWQAHASRERSRVESFNRAFEQLRRLLPTLPPNKKLTKIEILRLAISYMTYLDCILML
;
A
#
# COMPACT_ATOMS: atom_id res chain seq x y z
N LEU A 1 -15.93 -4.13 32.75
CA LEU A 1 -16.87 -3.01 32.99
C LEU A 1 -16.25 -1.63 32.73
N ILE A 2 -15.03 -1.31 33.17
CA ILE A 2 -14.37 -0.01 32.90
C ILE A 2 -14.14 0.25 31.38
N LEU A 3 -13.87 -0.79 30.59
CA LEU A 3 -13.72 -0.73 29.12
C LEU A 3 -15.01 -0.40 28.35
N GLN A 4 -16.18 -0.80 28.86
CA GLN A 4 -17.46 -0.40 28.26
C GLN A 4 -17.77 1.06 28.60
N VAL A 5 -17.47 1.52 29.83
CA VAL A 5 -17.77 2.89 30.26
C VAL A 5 -17.04 3.95 29.43
N ASN A 6 -15.78 3.74 29.04
CA ASN A 6 -15.06 4.70 28.18
C ASN A 6 -15.59 4.71 26.74
N THR A 7 -15.95 3.55 26.19
CA THR A 7 -16.58 3.46 24.86
C THR A 7 -17.95 4.14 24.87
N TYR A 8 -18.76 3.92 25.92
CA TYR A 8 -20.06 4.54 26.10
C TYR A 8 -19.96 6.06 26.31
N CYS A 9 -19.00 6.54 27.10
CA CYS A 9 -18.77 7.98 27.32
C CYS A 9 -18.34 8.70 26.03
N PHE A 10 -17.54 8.05 25.19
CA PHE A 10 -17.14 8.55 23.87
C PHE A 10 -18.32 8.61 22.89
N THR A 11 -19.16 7.57 22.84
CA THR A 11 -20.42 7.62 22.05
C THR A 11 -21.45 8.59 22.61
N LEU A 12 -21.57 8.76 23.93
CA LEU A 12 -22.53 9.68 24.55
C LEU A 12 -22.18 11.15 24.29
N LYS A 13 -20.89 11.51 24.37
CA LYS A 13 -20.42 12.86 23.98
C LYS A 13 -20.64 13.14 22.48
N MET A 14 -20.55 12.13 21.62
CA MET A 14 -20.81 12.30 20.18
C MET A 14 -22.30 12.28 19.81
N VAL A 15 -23.14 11.51 20.51
CA VAL A 15 -24.59 11.46 20.26
C VAL A 15 -25.30 12.72 20.77
N GLN A 16 -24.79 13.38 21.81
CA GLN A 16 -25.33 14.68 22.27
C GLN A 16 -25.03 15.85 21.31
N SER A 17 -24.07 15.71 20.39
CA SER A 17 -23.71 16.71 19.37
C SER A 17 -24.55 16.63 18.08
N ARG A 18 -25.53 15.73 18.00
CA ARG A 18 -26.24 15.37 16.75
C ARG A 18 -27.19 16.44 16.20
N ALA A 19 -27.11 17.68 16.69
CA ALA A 19 -27.98 18.77 16.27
C ALA A 19 -27.27 19.96 15.59
N GLU A 20 -25.95 20.15 15.69
CA GLU A 20 -25.31 21.36 15.12
C GLU A 20 -23.88 21.12 14.58
N ASN A 21 -23.72 21.36 13.27
CA ASN A 21 -22.48 21.50 12.48
C ASN A 21 -21.42 20.37 12.52
N SER A 22 -21.41 19.55 11.46
CA SER A 22 -20.43 18.48 11.19
C SER A 22 -18.96 18.93 11.18
N ASP A 23 -18.69 20.19 10.83
CA ASP A 23 -17.33 20.75 10.70
C ASP A 23 -16.64 20.99 12.07
N LYS A 24 -17.43 21.30 13.11
CA LYS A 24 -16.94 21.39 14.50
C LYS A 24 -16.64 20.00 15.07
N SER A 25 -17.41 18.99 14.67
CA SER A 25 -17.24 17.61 15.15
C SER A 25 -15.94 16.98 14.66
N VAL A 26 -15.55 17.16 13.38
CA VAL A 26 -14.31 16.56 12.83
C VAL A 26 -13.05 17.18 13.43
N LYS A 27 -13.00 18.52 13.57
CA LYS A 27 -11.89 19.21 14.25
C LYS A 27 -11.76 18.77 15.71
N MET A 28 -12.88 18.66 16.43
CA MET A 28 -12.90 18.20 17.82
C MET A 28 -12.47 16.73 17.96
N VAL A 29 -12.88 15.85 17.04
CA VAL A 29 -12.47 14.44 17.04
C VAL A 29 -10.97 14.29 16.79
N ASN A 30 -10.38 15.01 15.82
CA ASN A 30 -8.94 14.93 15.56
C ASN A 30 -8.10 15.44 16.75
N THR A 31 -8.51 16.53 17.40
CA THR A 31 -7.84 17.06 18.60
C THR A 31 -7.93 16.08 19.78
N CYS A 32 -9.11 15.51 20.06
CA CYS A 32 -9.27 14.50 21.10
C CYS A 32 -8.54 13.17 20.78
N VAL A 33 -8.34 12.85 19.51
CA VAL A 33 -7.54 11.68 19.09
C VAL A 33 -6.04 11.95 19.27
N LEU A 34 -5.55 13.16 19.02
CA LEU A 34 -4.16 13.50 19.33
C LEU A 34 -3.85 13.44 20.84
N GLU A 35 -4.81 13.85 21.68
CA GLU A 35 -4.67 13.77 23.14
C GLU A 35 -4.66 12.33 23.69
N ASN A 36 -5.30 11.38 23.01
CA ASN A 36 -5.50 10.01 23.52
C ASN A 36 -4.60 8.95 22.89
N PHE A 37 -4.03 9.17 21.69
CA PHE A 37 -3.35 8.12 20.92
C PHE A 37 -1.83 8.29 20.83
N GLY A 38 -1.27 9.34 21.45
CA GLY A 38 0.17 9.53 21.63
C GLY A 38 0.94 10.00 20.38
N SER A 39 2.25 10.15 20.53
CA SER A 39 3.17 10.74 19.53
C SER A 39 3.37 9.92 18.25
N LYS A 40 2.72 8.76 18.11
CA LYS A 40 2.90 7.85 16.96
C LYS A 40 1.82 7.92 15.91
N VAL A 41 0.70 8.57 16.20
CA VAL A 41 -0.31 8.90 15.20
C VAL A 41 -0.12 10.34 14.77
N MET A 42 0.30 10.53 13.53
CA MET A 42 0.49 11.82 12.91
C MET A 42 -0.68 12.11 11.98
N PHE A 43 -1.34 13.24 12.21
CA PHE A 43 -2.33 13.78 11.30
C PHE A 43 -1.65 14.78 10.36
N VAL A 44 -1.96 14.70 9.07
CA VAL A 44 -1.59 15.76 8.14
C VAL A 44 -2.27 17.07 8.61
N PRO A 45 -1.55 18.21 8.65
CA PRO A 45 -2.11 19.46 9.13
C PRO A 45 -3.39 19.84 8.37
N MET A 46 -4.52 19.94 9.07
CA MET A 46 -5.79 20.29 8.45
C MET A 46 -5.81 21.76 8.04
N ASN A 47 -5.87 22.02 6.74
CA ASN A 47 -6.08 23.34 6.15
C ASN A 47 -7.31 23.32 5.23
N ASP A 48 -7.76 24.49 4.79
CA ASP A 48 -8.95 24.63 3.93
C ASP A 48 -8.84 23.80 2.65
N GLN A 49 -7.61 23.64 2.13
CA GLN A 49 -7.36 22.83 0.93
C GLN A 49 -7.62 21.34 1.18
N ILE A 50 -7.14 20.77 2.29
CA ILE A 50 -7.38 19.36 2.62
C ILE A 50 -8.87 19.14 2.94
N GLN A 51 -9.49 20.10 3.63
CA GLN A 51 -10.93 20.06 3.90
C GLN A 51 -11.76 20.08 2.60
N GLU A 52 -11.37 20.86 1.59
CA GLU A 52 -11.98 20.83 0.26
C GLU A 52 -11.80 19.43 -0.39
N LEU A 53 -10.59 18.86 -0.37
CA LEU A 53 -10.33 17.53 -0.93
C LEU A 53 -11.21 16.46 -0.27
N HIS A 54 -11.33 16.49 1.05
CA HIS A 54 -12.22 15.59 1.80
C HIS A 54 -13.68 15.78 1.40
N THR A 55 -14.12 17.03 1.22
CA THR A 55 -15.50 17.37 0.82
C THR A 55 -15.82 16.79 -0.56
N ILE A 56 -14.94 16.96 -1.54
CA ILE A 56 -15.13 16.44 -2.91
C ILE A 56 -15.10 14.91 -2.92
N ILE A 57 -14.17 14.28 -2.19
CA ILE A 57 -14.12 12.82 -2.07
C ILE A 57 -15.41 12.28 -1.43
N ARG A 58 -16.01 13.03 -0.51
CA ARG A 58 -17.24 12.63 0.19
C ARG A 58 -18.52 12.87 -0.60
N ASP A 59 -18.49 13.79 -1.57
CA ASP A 59 -19.64 14.12 -2.38
C ASP A 59 -20.05 12.97 -3.32
N LYS A 60 -21.33 12.60 -3.21
CA LYS A 60 -21.96 11.57 -4.04
C LYS A 60 -22.02 12.00 -5.51
N CYS A 61 -22.20 13.29 -5.78
CA CYS A 61 -22.37 13.84 -7.13
C CYS A 61 -21.05 13.99 -7.89
N THR A 62 -19.91 13.97 -7.20
CA THR A 62 -18.58 14.08 -7.81
C THR A 62 -18.36 12.98 -8.85
N SER A 63 -17.95 13.39 -10.05
CA SER A 63 -17.68 12.49 -11.18
C SER A 63 -16.51 11.54 -10.87
N GLN A 64 -16.41 10.42 -11.59
CA GLN A 64 -15.30 9.49 -11.36
C GLN A 64 -13.94 10.13 -11.69
N GLY A 65 -13.86 10.93 -12.76
CA GLY A 65 -12.62 11.59 -13.18
C GLY A 65 -12.12 12.56 -12.13
N ASP A 66 -13.02 13.42 -11.63
CA ASP A 66 -12.71 14.36 -10.55
C ASP A 66 -12.35 13.60 -9.27
N PHE A 67 -13.10 12.56 -8.92
CA PHE A 67 -12.82 11.76 -7.75
C PHE A 67 -11.39 11.21 -7.76
N VAL A 68 -10.94 10.64 -8.88
CA VAL A 68 -9.56 10.13 -9.04
C VAL A 68 -8.56 11.28 -8.94
N PHE A 69 -8.81 12.40 -9.61
CA PHE A 69 -7.93 13.56 -9.60
C PHE A 69 -7.72 14.13 -8.18
N TYR A 70 -8.80 14.39 -7.44
CA TYR A 70 -8.73 14.93 -6.09
C TYR A 70 -8.23 13.89 -5.06
N SER A 71 -8.52 12.60 -5.28
CA SER A 71 -7.92 11.52 -4.48
C SER A 71 -6.40 11.46 -4.65
N ASP A 72 -5.89 11.56 -5.88
CA ASP A 72 -4.45 11.58 -6.16
C ASP A 72 -3.78 12.78 -5.49
N ARG A 73 -4.43 13.95 -5.47
CA ARG A 73 -3.95 15.14 -4.74
C ARG A 73 -3.83 14.88 -3.24
N LEU A 74 -4.87 14.32 -2.62
CA LEU A 74 -4.83 14.00 -1.18
C LEU A 74 -3.76 12.95 -0.86
N ILE A 75 -3.67 11.89 -1.67
CA ILE A 75 -2.65 10.84 -1.54
C ILE A 75 -1.25 11.43 -1.55
N ARG A 76 -0.98 12.38 -2.45
CA ARG A 76 0.33 13.02 -2.55
C ARG A 76 0.68 13.80 -1.28
N LEU A 77 -0.25 14.56 -0.73
CA LEU A 77 -0.03 15.30 0.52
C LEU A 77 0.30 14.36 1.68
N VAL A 78 -0.45 13.27 1.84
CA VAL A 78 -0.22 12.28 2.90
C VAL A 78 1.12 11.55 2.70
N LEU A 79 1.49 11.25 1.45
CA LEU A 79 2.75 10.61 1.14
C LEU A 79 3.96 11.49 1.43
N GLU A 80 3.93 12.78 1.09
CA GLU A 80 5.02 13.72 1.41
C GLU A 80 5.24 13.79 2.93
N GLU A 81 4.17 13.88 3.72
CA GLU A 81 4.29 13.81 5.19
C GLU A 81 4.85 12.47 5.68
N SER A 82 4.51 11.37 5.01
CA SER A 82 5.05 10.06 5.35
C SER A 82 6.54 9.92 5.00
N LEU A 83 7.00 10.60 3.94
CA LEU A 83 8.41 10.64 3.54
C LEU A 83 9.26 11.48 4.49
N ASN A 84 8.68 12.48 5.17
CA ASN A 84 9.36 13.27 6.20
C ASN A 84 9.78 12.42 7.42
N LEU A 85 9.09 11.31 7.67
CA LEU A 85 9.39 10.38 8.77
C LEU A 85 10.53 9.39 8.47
N LEU A 86 11.03 9.37 7.24
CA LEU A 86 12.15 8.51 6.85
C LEU A 86 13.50 9.15 7.19
N PRO A 87 14.58 8.38 7.33
CA PRO A 87 15.87 8.91 7.76
C PRO A 87 16.54 9.78 6.69
N TYR A 88 17.00 10.97 7.10
CA TYR A 88 17.83 11.89 6.31
C TYR A 88 19.22 12.03 6.94
N SER A 89 20.23 12.25 6.09
CA SER A 89 21.60 12.56 6.51
C SER A 89 21.98 13.97 6.05
N PRO A 90 22.73 14.76 6.85
CA PRO A 90 23.30 16.03 6.40
C PRO A 90 24.12 15.85 5.13
N TRP A 91 23.98 16.80 4.19
CA TRP A 91 24.67 16.74 2.91
C TRP A 91 24.89 18.14 2.34
N THR A 92 26.14 18.54 2.25
CA THR A 92 26.55 19.82 1.67
C THR A 92 26.75 19.67 0.16
N VAL A 93 26.17 20.59 -0.61
CA VAL A 93 26.40 20.68 -2.06
C VAL A 93 27.02 22.03 -2.41
N VAL A 94 27.72 22.09 -3.53
CA VAL A 94 28.17 23.35 -4.11
C VAL A 94 27.21 23.71 -5.23
N SER A 95 26.61 24.90 -5.16
CA SER A 95 25.73 25.42 -6.19
C SER A 95 26.49 25.70 -7.49
N PRO A 96 25.80 25.80 -8.65
CA PRO A 96 26.43 26.28 -9.88
C PRO A 96 27.07 27.67 -9.77
N THR A 97 26.67 28.46 -8.77
CA THR A 97 27.25 29.77 -8.45
C THR A 97 28.49 29.70 -7.56
N GLY A 98 28.94 28.50 -7.16
CA GLY A 98 30.15 28.29 -6.37
C GLY A 98 29.97 28.40 -4.85
N PHE A 99 28.75 28.64 -4.36
CA PHE A 99 28.45 28.74 -2.93
C PHE A 99 28.07 27.37 -2.36
N SER A 100 28.54 27.07 -1.14
CA SER A 100 28.13 25.88 -0.41
C SER A 100 26.73 26.04 0.17
N TYR A 101 25.90 25.00 0.05
CA TYR A 101 24.59 24.88 0.67
C TYR A 101 24.54 23.63 1.54
N ASP A 102 24.29 23.83 2.83
CA ASP A 102 24.13 22.74 3.80
C ASP A 102 22.69 22.23 3.78
N GLY A 103 22.49 21.12 3.07
CA GLY A 103 21.20 20.49 2.89
C GLY A 103 21.07 19.14 3.59
N LEU A 104 20.03 18.42 3.20
CA LEU A 104 19.75 17.06 3.65
C LEU A 104 19.68 16.12 2.44
N ARG A 105 20.04 14.86 2.66
CA ARG A 105 19.93 13.79 1.68
C ARG A 105 19.10 12.64 2.25
N PHE A 106 18.15 12.18 1.46
CA PHE A 106 17.34 11.01 1.78
C PHE A 106 18.21 9.75 1.83
N SER A 107 18.10 8.98 2.91
CA SER A 107 18.88 7.75 3.06
C SER A 107 18.42 6.69 2.06
N SER A 108 19.36 6.12 1.31
CA SER A 108 19.06 5.00 0.42
C SER A 108 18.72 3.76 1.25
N GLY A 109 17.72 2.99 0.84
CA GLY A 109 17.34 1.80 1.58
C GLY A 109 15.85 1.65 1.79
N ASN A 110 15.07 2.71 1.63
CA ASN A 110 13.64 2.66 1.91
C ASN A 110 12.88 1.79 0.89
N CYS A 111 11.76 1.22 1.31
CA CYS A 111 10.85 0.50 0.44
C CYS A 111 9.40 0.73 0.86
N SER A 112 8.48 0.34 0.01
CA SER A 112 7.06 0.39 0.32
C SER A 112 6.42 -0.97 0.12
N VAL A 113 5.35 -1.23 0.87
CA VAL A 113 4.54 -2.43 0.73
C VAL A 113 3.09 -2.01 0.57
N SER A 114 2.46 -2.44 -0.51
CA SER A 114 1.05 -2.18 -0.78
C SER A 114 0.20 -3.37 -0.35
N ILE A 115 -0.84 -3.12 0.47
CA ILE A 115 -1.86 -4.12 0.79
C ILE A 115 -2.88 -4.16 -0.34
N ILE A 116 -2.86 -5.23 -1.12
CA ILE A 116 -3.76 -5.44 -2.26
C ILE A 116 -5.18 -5.68 -1.72
N ARG A 117 -6.22 -5.05 -2.30
CA ARG A 117 -6.21 -4.20 -3.52
C ARG A 117 -6.09 -2.71 -3.24
N SER A 118 -6.61 -2.26 -2.11
CA SER A 118 -6.78 -0.84 -1.80
C SER A 118 -5.47 -0.05 -1.78
N GLY A 119 -4.38 -0.64 -1.31
CA GLY A 119 -3.06 0.01 -1.28
C GLY A 119 -2.51 0.39 -2.65
N GLU A 120 -2.95 -0.28 -3.72
CA GLU A 120 -2.44 -0.03 -5.08
C GLU A 120 -2.80 1.37 -5.60
N VAL A 121 -3.90 1.94 -5.09
CA VAL A 121 -4.34 3.30 -5.37
C VAL A 121 -3.24 4.32 -5.04
N MET A 122 -2.45 4.06 -4.00
CA MET A 122 -1.43 5.00 -3.52
C MET A 122 -0.07 4.81 -4.21
N GLU A 123 0.12 3.73 -4.97
CA GLU A 123 1.41 3.45 -5.62
C GLU A 123 1.76 4.47 -6.71
N LYS A 124 0.75 5.03 -7.38
CA LYS A 124 0.96 6.08 -8.40
C LYS A 124 1.58 7.32 -7.74
N GLY A 125 0.93 7.85 -6.71
CA GLY A 125 1.43 9.00 -5.96
C GLY A 125 2.84 8.73 -5.39
N LEU A 126 3.10 7.53 -4.86
CA LEU A 126 4.41 7.21 -4.31
C LEU A 126 5.51 7.22 -5.37
N ARG A 127 5.25 6.71 -6.59
CA ARG A 127 6.24 6.74 -7.68
C ARG A 127 6.49 8.14 -8.21
N GLU A 128 5.48 9.02 -8.16
CA GLU A 128 5.62 10.43 -8.54
C GLU A 128 6.50 11.21 -7.55
N CYS A 129 6.37 10.94 -6.24
CA CYS A 129 7.21 11.54 -5.20
C CYS A 129 8.62 10.92 -5.14
N CYS A 130 8.71 9.59 -5.26
CA CYS A 130 9.97 8.85 -5.11
C CYS A 130 10.15 7.76 -6.17
N ARG A 131 10.87 8.09 -7.25
CA ARG A 131 11.07 7.20 -8.41
C ARG A 131 11.86 5.92 -8.10
N SER A 132 12.71 5.93 -7.09
CA SER A 132 13.59 4.80 -6.73
C SER A 132 12.98 3.83 -5.73
N MET A 133 11.78 4.12 -5.22
CA MET A 133 11.14 3.32 -4.18
C MET A 133 10.70 1.95 -4.74
N ARG A 134 11.24 0.87 -4.16
CA ARG A 134 10.82 -0.51 -4.49
C ARG A 134 9.51 -0.83 -3.76
N ILE A 135 8.55 -1.40 -4.48
CA ILE A 135 7.21 -1.69 -3.95
C ILE A 135 7.00 -3.22 -3.87
N GLY A 136 6.87 -3.72 -2.65
CA GLY A 136 6.38 -5.08 -2.36
C GLY A 136 4.85 -5.10 -2.31
N LYS A 137 4.27 -6.29 -2.38
CA LYS A 137 2.81 -6.47 -2.35
C LYS A 137 2.40 -7.60 -1.41
N ILE A 138 1.35 -7.38 -0.65
CA ILE A 138 0.71 -8.40 0.19
C ILE A 138 -0.78 -8.44 -0.16
N LEU A 139 -1.28 -9.60 -0.56
CA LEU A 139 -2.70 -9.85 -0.78
C LEU A 139 -3.26 -10.52 0.46
N ILE A 140 -4.22 -9.85 1.08
CA ILE A 140 -4.94 -10.33 2.25
C ILE A 140 -6.40 -10.46 1.86
N GLN A 141 -6.97 -11.63 2.08
CA GLN A 141 -8.36 -11.93 1.79
C GLN A 141 -9.05 -12.42 3.05
N LYS A 142 -10.27 -11.93 3.26
CA LYS A 142 -11.15 -12.47 4.28
C LYS A 142 -11.86 -13.69 3.69
N ASP A 143 -11.72 -14.82 4.35
CA ASP A 143 -12.45 -16.03 4.04
C ASP A 143 -13.95 -15.77 4.26
N ALA A 144 -14.78 -16.12 3.26
CA ALA A 144 -16.21 -15.83 3.29
C ALA A 144 -16.93 -16.69 4.33
N ASP A 145 -16.43 -17.90 4.58
CA ASP A 145 -17.10 -18.91 5.40
C ASP A 145 -16.66 -18.83 6.87
N SER A 146 -15.35 -18.67 7.12
CA SER A 146 -14.82 -18.58 8.50
C SER A 146 -14.72 -17.15 9.02
N GLY A 147 -14.78 -16.15 8.14
CA GLY A 147 -14.52 -14.75 8.48
C GLY A 147 -13.06 -14.46 8.86
N GLU A 148 -12.17 -15.44 8.76
CA GLU A 148 -10.74 -15.29 9.07
C GLU A 148 -10.01 -14.53 7.97
N VAL A 149 -9.02 -13.73 8.38
CA VAL A 149 -8.19 -12.95 7.47
C VAL A 149 -6.92 -13.74 7.14
N LYS A 150 -6.84 -14.27 5.91
CA LYS A 150 -5.73 -15.10 5.43
C LYS A 150 -4.86 -14.34 4.43
N VAL A 151 -3.55 -14.63 4.47
CA VAL A 151 -2.58 -14.08 3.52
C VAL A 151 -2.52 -15.01 2.33
N VAL A 152 -3.00 -14.55 1.17
CA VAL A 152 -3.09 -15.36 -0.05
C VAL A 152 -1.79 -15.26 -0.86
N TYR A 153 -1.14 -14.09 -0.83
CA TYR A 153 0.07 -13.85 -1.59
C TYR A 153 0.93 -12.79 -0.90
N SER A 154 2.24 -12.97 -0.93
CA SER A 154 3.21 -11.97 -0.48
C SER A 154 4.43 -12.00 -1.38
N LYS A 155 4.77 -10.85 -1.97
CA LYS A 155 6.02 -10.65 -2.69
C LYS A 155 6.67 -9.38 -2.17
N LEU A 156 7.66 -9.56 -1.33
CA LEU A 156 8.38 -8.47 -0.68
C LEU A 156 9.67 -8.17 -1.42
N VAL A 157 10.20 -6.96 -1.19
CA VAL A 157 11.51 -6.55 -1.66
C VAL A 157 12.58 -7.39 -0.95
N GLN A 158 13.68 -7.73 -1.64
CA GLN A 158 14.62 -8.73 -1.15
C GLN A 158 15.13 -8.44 0.27
N ASP A 159 15.91 -7.43 0.55
CA ASP A 159 16.53 -7.24 1.87
C ASP A 159 15.66 -6.42 2.86
N ILE A 160 14.33 -6.64 2.87
CA ILE A 160 13.33 -5.82 3.59
C ILE A 160 13.60 -5.68 5.10
N GLN A 161 14.22 -6.67 5.73
CA GLN A 161 14.54 -6.68 7.16
C GLN A 161 15.49 -5.55 7.61
N ARG A 162 16.24 -4.94 6.68
CA ARG A 162 17.16 -3.82 6.97
C ARG A 162 16.59 -2.46 6.59
N ARG A 163 15.35 -2.39 6.11
CA ARG A 163 14.76 -1.21 5.46
C ARG A 163 13.67 -0.57 6.33
N HIS A 164 13.43 0.72 6.10
CA HIS A 164 12.19 1.35 6.52
C HIS A 164 11.11 1.05 5.48
N VAL A 165 9.90 0.77 5.96
CA VAL A 165 8.79 0.30 5.14
C VAL A 165 7.62 1.28 5.24
N LEU A 166 7.22 1.85 4.10
CA LEU A 166 5.93 2.53 3.98
C LEU A 166 4.84 1.52 3.64
N LEU A 167 3.98 1.19 4.60
CA LEU A 167 2.85 0.29 4.41
C LEU A 167 1.64 1.09 3.90
N LEU A 168 1.23 0.86 2.66
CA LEU A 168 0.16 1.64 2.01
C LEU A 168 -1.19 0.96 2.19
N TYR A 169 -2.12 1.65 2.84
CA TYR A 169 -3.50 1.19 2.98
C TYR A 169 -4.44 2.38 3.23
N PRO A 170 -5.27 2.80 2.25
CA PRO A 170 -5.94 4.10 2.31
C PRO A 170 -7.10 4.18 3.31
N ILE A 171 -7.79 3.07 3.60
CA ILE A 171 -8.95 3.06 4.51
C ILE A 171 -8.81 1.99 5.56
N MET A 172 -8.89 2.40 6.81
CA MET A 172 -8.78 1.51 7.96
C MET A 172 -10.01 1.57 8.86
N ASN A 173 -10.81 0.49 8.85
CA ASN A 173 -12.05 0.39 9.65
C ASN A 173 -11.88 -0.35 10.98
N THR A 174 -11.18 -1.48 10.98
CA THR A 174 -11.00 -2.33 12.17
C THR A 174 -9.55 -2.52 12.57
N GLY A 175 -8.60 -2.16 11.70
CA GLY A 175 -7.16 -2.40 11.89
C GLY A 175 -6.71 -3.86 11.70
N LYS A 176 -7.62 -4.84 11.62
CA LYS A 176 -7.27 -6.28 11.48
C LYS A 176 -6.45 -6.60 10.24
N THR A 177 -6.78 -6.00 9.09
CA THR A 177 -6.03 -6.19 7.83
C THR A 177 -4.59 -5.70 7.96
N VAL A 178 -4.41 -4.52 8.57
CA VAL A 178 -3.09 -3.94 8.82
C VAL A 178 -2.31 -4.80 9.80
N HIS A 179 -2.95 -5.25 10.89
CA HIS A 179 -2.33 -6.17 11.84
C HIS A 179 -1.85 -7.46 11.17
N LYS A 180 -2.66 -8.05 10.28
CA LYS A 180 -2.26 -9.25 9.54
C LYS A 180 -1.10 -8.98 8.57
N ALA A 181 -1.09 -7.83 7.89
CA ALA A 181 0.03 -7.41 7.05
C ALA A 181 1.32 -7.25 7.87
N MET A 182 1.22 -6.64 9.04
CA MET A 182 2.34 -6.48 9.96
C MET A 182 2.87 -7.81 10.47
N GLN A 183 2.01 -8.80 10.76
CA GLN A 183 2.46 -10.16 11.09
C GLN A 183 3.33 -10.77 9.97
N VAL A 184 3.00 -10.53 8.70
CA VAL A 184 3.83 -10.97 7.56
C VAL A 184 5.17 -10.25 7.55
N LEU A 185 5.19 -8.93 7.80
CA LEU A 185 6.44 -8.16 7.83
C LEU A 185 7.34 -8.59 9.00
N ILE A 186 6.78 -8.79 10.19
CA ILE A 186 7.50 -9.29 11.37
C ILE A 186 8.03 -10.70 11.12
N GLY A 187 7.25 -11.58 10.47
CA GLY A 187 7.70 -12.90 10.04
C GLY A 187 8.90 -12.86 9.08
N ASN A 188 9.04 -11.78 8.32
CA ASN A 188 10.20 -11.50 7.47
C ASN A 188 11.30 -10.68 8.19
N LYS A 189 11.28 -10.65 9.53
CA LYS A 189 12.27 -9.98 10.40
C LYS A 189 12.30 -8.44 10.28
N VAL A 190 11.21 -7.82 9.84
CA VAL A 190 11.06 -6.36 9.85
C VAL A 190 10.70 -5.91 11.27
N LYS A 191 11.38 -4.89 11.79
CA LYS A 191 11.06 -4.31 13.10
C LYS A 191 9.80 -3.44 12.99
N PRO A 192 8.81 -3.56 13.89
CA PRO A 192 7.61 -2.72 13.88
C PRO A 192 7.91 -1.22 13.91
N SER A 193 8.94 -0.80 14.66
CA SER A 193 9.43 0.58 14.72
C SER A 193 9.89 1.17 13.38
N ASN A 194 10.21 0.32 12.40
CA ASN A 194 10.67 0.75 11.07
C ASN A 194 9.53 0.81 10.05
N VAL A 195 8.30 0.50 10.47
CA VAL A 195 7.12 0.54 9.59
C VAL A 195 6.30 1.79 9.87
N ILE A 196 6.01 2.51 8.80
CA ILE A 196 5.11 3.67 8.81
C ILE A 196 3.87 3.26 8.00
N LEU A 197 2.72 3.22 8.65
CA LEU A 197 1.44 3.03 8.00
C LEU A 197 0.99 4.34 7.37
N VAL A 198 0.84 4.34 6.04
CA VAL A 198 0.31 5.47 5.28
C VAL A 198 -1.16 5.19 4.99
N ASN A 199 -2.03 6.00 5.58
CA ASN A 199 -3.48 5.86 5.52
C ASN A 199 -4.15 7.19 5.14
N LEU A 200 -5.34 7.16 4.52
CA LEU A 200 -6.08 8.39 4.24
C LEU A 200 -7.16 8.61 5.29
N PHE A 201 -7.98 7.59 5.53
CA PHE A 201 -9.15 7.64 6.41
C PHE A 201 -9.12 6.49 7.41
N CYS A 202 -9.27 6.78 8.69
CA CYS A 202 -9.34 5.74 9.72
C CYS A 202 -10.54 5.95 10.64
N THR A 203 -10.92 4.90 11.36
CA THR A 203 -11.91 4.99 12.46
C THR A 203 -11.20 5.04 13.82
N PRO A 204 -11.80 5.69 14.84
CA PRO A 204 -11.24 5.68 16.19
C PRO A 204 -11.04 4.25 16.75
N SER A 205 -11.97 3.34 16.47
CA SER A 205 -11.87 1.93 16.89
C SER A 205 -10.68 1.22 16.27
N SER A 206 -10.32 1.55 15.03
CA SER A 206 -9.16 0.95 14.37
C SER A 206 -7.84 1.44 14.94
N LEU A 207 -7.74 2.72 15.29
CA LEU A 207 -6.57 3.27 15.96
C LEU A 207 -6.40 2.63 17.33
N HIS A 208 -7.47 2.45 18.10
CA HIS A 208 -7.38 1.83 19.43
C HIS A 208 -6.86 0.40 19.33
N TYR A 209 -7.45 -0.39 18.43
CA TYR A 209 -7.00 -1.75 18.18
C TYR A 209 -5.53 -1.83 17.78
N LEU A 210 -5.05 -0.92 16.92
CA LEU A 210 -3.65 -0.90 16.52
C LEU A 210 -2.71 -0.41 17.62
N SER A 211 -3.11 0.58 18.42
CA SER A 211 -2.34 1.06 19.56
C SER A 211 -2.18 -0.05 20.62
N ASP A 212 -3.22 -0.85 20.85
CA ASP A 212 -3.18 -1.95 21.80
C ASP A 212 -2.29 -3.12 21.32
N VAL A 213 -2.43 -3.49 20.05
CA VAL A 213 -1.78 -4.70 19.52
C VAL A 213 -0.39 -4.42 18.95
N MET A 214 -0.13 -3.20 18.48
CA MET A 214 1.14 -2.80 17.85
C MET A 214 1.50 -1.34 18.22
N PRO A 215 1.85 -1.07 19.49
CA PRO A 215 2.22 0.28 19.95
C PRO A 215 3.52 0.81 19.32
N GLU A 216 4.26 -0.03 18.60
CA GLU A 216 5.52 0.36 17.96
C GLU A 216 5.35 1.07 16.61
N ILE A 217 4.23 0.84 15.91
CA ILE A 217 4.01 1.34 14.55
C ILE A 217 3.74 2.84 14.53
N SER A 218 4.29 3.54 13.53
CA SER A 218 3.93 4.94 13.26
C SER A 218 2.80 4.99 12.23
N ILE A 219 1.81 5.84 12.43
CA ILE A 219 0.64 5.98 11.55
C ILE A 219 0.58 7.42 11.05
N VAL A 220 0.49 7.60 9.73
CA VAL A 220 0.20 8.89 9.10
C VAL A 220 -1.18 8.80 8.47
N THR A 221 -2.08 9.73 8.84
CA THR A 221 -3.46 9.76 8.31
C THR A 221 -3.94 11.18 8.02
N SER A 222 -4.90 11.33 7.10
CA SER A 222 -5.51 12.63 6.83
C SER A 222 -6.73 12.92 7.70
N GLU A 223 -7.48 11.88 8.08
CA GLU A 223 -8.72 12.04 8.85
C GLU A 223 -8.95 10.82 9.76
N CYS A 224 -9.54 11.06 10.93
CA CYS A 224 -10.14 10.05 11.79
C CYS A 224 -11.64 10.35 11.94
N SER A 225 -12.49 9.47 11.44
CA SER A 225 -13.94 9.69 11.40
C SER A 225 -14.69 8.39 11.69
N LEU A 226 -15.92 8.49 12.21
CA LEU A 226 -16.78 7.31 12.40
C LEU A 226 -17.27 6.73 11.08
N ASP A 227 -17.37 7.56 10.05
CA ASP A 227 -17.87 7.19 8.72
C ASP A 227 -16.81 7.50 7.65
N PRO A 228 -15.74 6.69 7.56
CA PRO A 228 -14.77 6.84 6.49
C PRO A 228 -15.42 6.45 5.15
N PRO A 229 -14.97 7.03 4.02
CA PRO A 229 -15.56 6.80 2.70
C PRO A 229 -15.27 5.38 2.18
N ASN A 230 -15.98 4.38 2.69
CA ASN A 230 -15.76 2.96 2.38
C ASN A 230 -15.90 2.62 0.88
N TYR A 231 -16.57 3.48 0.11
CA TYR A 231 -16.69 3.40 -1.35
C TYR A 231 -15.45 3.92 -2.10
N PHE A 232 -14.43 4.45 -1.42
CA PHE A 232 -13.29 5.12 -2.05
C PHE A 232 -12.62 4.25 -3.11
N CYS A 233 -12.29 3.00 -2.75
CA CYS A 233 -11.62 2.09 -3.68
C CYS A 233 -12.52 1.78 -4.89
N THR A 234 -13.80 1.53 -4.66
CA THR A 234 -14.80 1.24 -5.71
C THR A 234 -14.93 2.39 -6.69
N LYS A 235 -15.05 3.63 -6.19
CA LYS A 235 -15.18 4.85 -6.99
C LYS A 235 -13.86 5.18 -7.71
N TYR A 236 -12.72 5.04 -7.04
CA TYR A 236 -11.39 5.26 -7.63
C TYR A 236 -11.13 4.32 -8.82
N PHE A 237 -11.36 3.02 -8.67
CA PHE A 237 -11.15 2.05 -9.75
C PHE A 237 -12.25 2.06 -10.83
N GLY A 238 -13.39 2.72 -10.57
CA GLY A 238 -14.49 2.80 -11.52
C GLY A 238 -15.32 1.53 -11.64
N GLN A 239 -15.49 0.80 -10.55
CA GLN A 239 -16.44 -0.30 -10.56
C GLN A 239 -17.87 0.29 -10.60
N ARG A 240 -18.53 0.16 -11.74
CA ARG A 240 -19.99 0.37 -11.84
C ARG A 240 -20.65 -0.46 -10.75
N SER A 241 -21.52 0.18 -9.97
CA SER A 241 -22.52 -0.46 -9.10
C SER A 241 -23.23 -1.57 -9.88
N GLY A 242 -22.76 -2.79 -9.65
CA GLY A 242 -23.07 -3.96 -10.47
C GLY A 242 -22.15 -5.11 -10.09
N GLU A 243 -21.96 -5.32 -8.79
CA GLU A 243 -21.54 -6.64 -8.31
C GLU A 243 -22.78 -7.54 -8.37
N ASP A 244 -22.76 -8.49 -9.30
CA ASP A 244 -23.51 -9.75 -9.17
C ASP A 244 -23.12 -10.36 -7.80
N PRO A 245 -24.05 -10.78 -6.92
CA PRO A 245 -23.79 -11.22 -5.54
C PRO A 245 -22.82 -12.43 -5.41
N LYS A 246 -22.28 -12.92 -6.52
CA LYS A 246 -21.47 -14.13 -6.65
C LYS A 246 -19.97 -13.87 -6.87
N GLY A 247 -19.48 -12.64 -6.67
CA GLY A 247 -18.03 -12.36 -6.64
C GLY A 247 -17.29 -12.68 -7.95
N ARG A 248 -17.95 -12.56 -9.11
CA ARG A 248 -17.30 -12.81 -10.41
C ARG A 248 -16.51 -11.58 -10.88
N PRO A 249 -15.23 -11.72 -11.29
CA PRO A 249 -14.42 -10.58 -11.71
C PRO A 249 -15.00 -9.90 -12.96
N THR A 250 -15.08 -8.58 -12.95
CA THR A 250 -15.57 -7.76 -14.08
C THR A 250 -14.67 -7.88 -15.32
N MET A 251 -15.18 -7.64 -16.52
CA MET A 251 -14.45 -7.83 -17.80
C MET A 251 -13.09 -7.09 -17.87
N ARG A 252 -12.94 -5.93 -17.22
CA ARG A 252 -11.66 -5.20 -17.12
C ARG A 252 -10.67 -5.83 -16.12
N TRP A 253 -11.18 -6.43 -15.03
CA TRP A 253 -10.40 -7.27 -14.09
C TRP A 253 -9.95 -8.56 -14.75
N GLN A 254 -10.83 -9.19 -15.52
CA GLN A 254 -10.47 -10.29 -16.40
C GLN A 254 -9.42 -9.82 -17.40
N ALA A 255 -9.52 -8.63 -17.98
CA ALA A 255 -8.53 -8.12 -18.92
C ALA A 255 -7.16 -7.87 -18.29
N HIS A 256 -7.03 -7.27 -17.09
CA HIS A 256 -5.72 -7.08 -16.45
C HIS A 256 -5.10 -8.40 -15.96
N ALA A 257 -5.89 -9.23 -15.27
CA ALA A 257 -5.44 -10.56 -14.84
C ALA A 257 -5.21 -11.51 -16.03
N SER A 258 -5.91 -11.32 -17.16
CA SER A 258 -5.70 -12.05 -18.42
C SER A 258 -4.50 -11.51 -19.17
N ARG A 259 -4.23 -10.20 -19.15
CA ARG A 259 -3.01 -9.62 -19.74
C ARG A 259 -1.78 -10.13 -19.01
N GLU A 260 -1.80 -10.15 -17.67
CA GLU A 260 -0.68 -10.70 -16.90
C GLU A 260 -0.56 -12.23 -17.05
N ARG A 261 -1.67 -12.97 -17.08
CA ARG A 261 -1.66 -14.41 -17.42
C ARG A 261 -1.14 -14.66 -18.83
N SER A 262 -1.58 -13.90 -19.83
CA SER A 262 -1.16 -14.00 -21.22
C SER A 262 0.32 -13.67 -21.39
N ARG A 263 0.84 -12.68 -20.66
CA ARG A 263 2.26 -12.36 -20.63
C ARG A 263 3.09 -13.49 -20.02
N VAL A 264 2.65 -14.04 -18.88
CA VAL A 264 3.31 -15.18 -18.23
C VAL A 264 3.21 -16.44 -19.09
N GLU A 265 2.08 -16.67 -19.75
CA GLU A 265 1.85 -17.81 -20.64
C GLU A 265 2.69 -17.71 -21.91
N SER A 266 2.74 -16.53 -22.55
CA SER A 266 3.61 -16.26 -23.70
C SER A 266 5.07 -16.51 -23.34
N PHE A 267 5.51 -16.02 -22.17
CA PHE A 267 6.85 -16.28 -21.66
C PHE A 267 7.09 -17.77 -21.39
N ASN A 268 6.14 -18.48 -20.77
CA ASN A 268 6.28 -19.91 -20.52
C ASN A 268 6.28 -20.74 -21.81
N ARG A 269 5.48 -20.37 -22.82
CA ARG A 269 5.47 -21.00 -24.14
C ARG A 269 6.81 -20.83 -24.85
N ALA A 270 7.42 -19.65 -24.78
CA ALA A 270 8.76 -19.42 -25.33
C ALA A 270 9.82 -20.31 -24.66
N PHE A 271 9.77 -20.47 -23.33
CA PHE A 271 10.66 -21.39 -22.61
C PHE A 271 10.44 -22.86 -22.96
N GLU A 272 9.20 -23.27 -23.18
CA GLU A 272 8.86 -24.63 -23.61
C GLU A 272 9.35 -24.90 -25.04
N GLN A 273 9.20 -23.94 -25.95
CA GLN A 273 9.77 -24.03 -27.30
C GLN A 273 11.28 -24.14 -27.27
N LEU A 274 11.95 -23.28 -26.51
CA LEU A 274 13.40 -23.32 -26.34
C LEU A 274 13.84 -24.69 -25.80
N ARG A 275 13.16 -25.20 -24.76
CA ARG A 275 13.46 -26.51 -24.16
C ARG A 275 13.41 -27.66 -25.17
N ARG A 276 12.46 -27.66 -26.11
CA ARG A 276 12.33 -28.72 -27.12
C ARG A 276 13.51 -28.77 -28.11
N LEU A 277 14.19 -27.64 -28.30
CA LEU A 277 15.36 -27.54 -29.19
C LEU A 277 16.66 -27.92 -28.49
N LEU A 278 16.67 -27.99 -27.16
CA LEU A 278 17.89 -28.27 -26.40
C LEU A 278 18.09 -29.77 -26.21
N PRO A 279 19.29 -30.30 -26.52
CA PRO A 279 19.62 -31.68 -26.24
C PRO A 279 19.75 -31.88 -24.72
N THR A 280 18.96 -32.80 -24.15
CA THR A 280 19.04 -33.17 -22.74
C THR A 280 19.13 -34.68 -22.57
N LEU A 281 20.00 -35.12 -21.66
CA LEU A 281 20.07 -36.51 -21.20
C LEU A 281 19.78 -36.54 -19.69
N PRO A 282 18.77 -37.28 -19.21
CA PRO A 282 17.72 -37.97 -19.98
C PRO A 282 16.74 -37.00 -20.68
N PRO A 283 16.07 -37.40 -21.78
CA PRO A 283 15.26 -36.52 -22.62
C PRO A 283 14.06 -35.86 -21.92
N ASN A 284 13.64 -36.40 -20.77
CA ASN A 284 12.53 -35.87 -19.96
C ASN A 284 13.00 -35.17 -18.67
N LYS A 285 14.28 -34.77 -18.58
CA LYS A 285 14.80 -34.07 -17.40
C LYS A 285 14.07 -32.73 -17.19
N LYS A 286 13.43 -32.56 -16.03
CA LYS A 286 12.83 -31.27 -15.64
C LYS A 286 13.94 -30.25 -15.40
N LEU A 287 14.02 -29.25 -16.28
CA LEU A 287 14.95 -28.12 -16.17
C LEU A 287 14.23 -26.89 -15.65
N THR A 288 14.89 -26.14 -14.77
CA THR A 288 14.48 -24.81 -14.36
C THR A 288 14.75 -23.79 -15.48
N LYS A 289 14.09 -22.63 -15.44
CA LYS A 289 14.26 -21.58 -16.45
C LYS A 289 15.72 -21.11 -16.58
N ILE A 290 16.46 -21.04 -15.47
CA ILE A 290 17.86 -20.64 -15.51
C ILE A 290 18.76 -21.71 -16.14
N GLU A 291 18.46 -22.99 -15.92
CA GLU A 291 19.19 -24.09 -16.56
C GLU A 291 18.92 -24.16 -18.06
N ILE A 292 17.67 -23.92 -18.50
CA ILE A 292 17.31 -23.84 -19.93
C ILE A 292 18.15 -22.76 -20.62
N LEU A 293 18.25 -21.56 -20.03
CA LEU A 293 19.05 -20.47 -20.61
C LEU A 293 20.54 -20.80 -20.68
N ARG A 294 21.11 -21.35 -19.60
CA ARG A 294 22.52 -21.73 -19.56
C ARG A 294 22.86 -22.81 -20.58
N LEU A 295 21.98 -23.82 -20.72
CA LEU A 295 22.14 -24.90 -21.67
C LEU A 295 22.01 -24.40 -23.12
N ALA A 296 21.07 -23.48 -23.39
CA ALA A 296 20.93 -22.85 -24.70
C ALA A 296 22.19 -22.10 -25.13
N ILE A 297 22.76 -21.30 -24.24
CA ILE A 297 24.01 -20.57 -24.51
C ILE A 297 25.13 -21.56 -24.83
N SER A 298 25.31 -22.59 -24.00
CA SER A 298 26.35 -23.61 -24.20
C SER A 298 26.16 -24.40 -25.50
N TYR A 299 24.90 -24.65 -25.91
CA TYR A 299 24.60 -25.38 -27.14
C TYR A 299 24.84 -24.54 -28.39
N MET A 300 24.47 -23.25 -28.37
CA MET A 300 24.80 -22.32 -29.46
C MET A 300 26.31 -22.24 -29.67
N THR A 301 27.09 -22.07 -28.60
CA THR A 301 28.56 -22.02 -28.71
C THR A 301 29.16 -23.32 -29.25
N TYR A 302 28.54 -24.46 -28.95
CA TYR A 302 28.97 -25.76 -29.47
C TYR A 302 28.66 -25.89 -30.96
N LEU A 303 27.45 -25.50 -31.39
CA LEU A 303 27.08 -25.50 -32.82
C LEU A 303 27.94 -24.54 -33.64
N ASP A 304 28.22 -23.34 -33.13
CA ASP A 304 29.10 -22.37 -33.79
C ASP A 304 30.52 -22.95 -33.98
N CYS A 305 31.01 -23.70 -32.99
CA CYS A 305 32.32 -24.35 -33.08
C CYS A 305 32.35 -25.48 -34.14
N ILE A 306 31.23 -26.16 -34.37
CA ILE A 306 31.12 -27.23 -35.38
C ILE A 306 30.92 -26.66 -36.78
N LEU A 307 30.17 -25.56 -36.92
CA LEU A 307 29.86 -24.94 -38.21
C LEU A 307 31.01 -24.07 -38.75
N MET A 308 31.98 -23.71 -37.89
CA MET A 308 33.22 -23.02 -38.27
C MET A 308 34.39 -23.99 -38.60
N LEU A 309 34.10 -25.30 -38.66
CA LEU A 309 34.97 -26.37 -39.18
C LEU A 309 34.52 -26.75 -40.60
#